data_AF-A0A286KSY1-F1
#
_entry.id   AF-A0A286KSY1-F1
#
_cell.length_a   1.000
_cell.length_b   1.000
_cell.length_c   1.000
_cell.angle_alpha   90.00
_cell.angle_beta   90.00
_cell.angle_gamma   90.00
#
_symmetry.space_group_name_H-M   'P 1'
#
loop_
_entity.id
_entity.type
_entity.pdbx_description
1 polymer ?
#
loop_
_entity_poly.entity_id
_entity_poly.type
_entity_poly.pdbx_seq_one_letter_code
_entity_poly.pdbx_strand_id
1 'polypeptide(L)'
;MYNNNNIRFKSKTKLPRSIEPVGIIPRSIIRTLNRFLTQLFQNSNNLVIEEFRISRYQILVSLQSLLSLIFIPLIINFLAKTFILIPLTDYLWNKQQDDIFLNSYLEKEALTELQDFEEVLYFDYFLTPTRYETPNWATYETGFNALEFPVILKSQIQKKTLDLANNYNQKSIEALTNFFGDLITFGTLTLVIIILKPQIIIFKSFLVEFIYSLSDTLKSALLILSTNLLVGFHSPRGWELFLEFFLNRFGFPPNENFIFLFVATFPVLLDTIFKYWIFRYLNKISPSTVATYHAMIE
;
A
#
# COMPACT_ATOMS: atom_id res chain seq x y z
N MET A 1 65.09 22.24 66.26
CA MET A 1 63.85 22.69 65.60
C MET A 1 63.13 21.49 65.04
N TYR A 2 62.21 20.92 65.82
CA TYR A 2 61.21 19.96 65.34
C TYR A 2 59.94 20.77 65.08
N ASN A 3 59.36 20.68 63.89
CA ASN A 3 57.96 21.04 63.74
C ASN A 3 57.25 20.07 62.80
N ASN A 4 56.16 19.56 63.33
CA ASN A 4 55.30 18.50 62.86
C ASN A 4 54.29 19.10 61.87
N ASN A 5 53.89 18.39 60.81
CA ASN A 5 52.57 18.62 60.20
C ASN A 5 52.08 17.40 59.40
N ASN A 6 51.01 16.83 59.96
CA ASN A 6 50.20 15.72 59.47
C ASN A 6 49.65 15.92 58.06
N ILE A 7 49.85 14.95 57.17
CA ILE A 7 49.06 14.82 55.93
C ILE A 7 48.04 13.71 56.12
N ARG A 8 46.79 14.14 56.21
CA ARG A 8 45.57 13.36 56.46
C ARG A 8 45.13 12.67 55.17
N PHE A 9 45.18 11.33 55.13
CA PHE A 9 44.56 10.55 54.04
C PHE A 9 43.03 10.71 54.09
N LYS A 10 42.45 11.44 53.13
CA LYS A 10 41.00 11.43 52.88
C LYS A 10 40.65 10.29 51.92
N SER A 11 39.90 9.32 52.41
CA SER A 11 39.24 8.30 51.60
C SER A 11 38.23 8.97 50.65
N LYS A 12 38.34 8.70 49.34
CA LYS A 12 37.28 9.07 48.38
C LYS A 12 36.19 8.01 48.44
N THR A 13 35.09 8.34 49.09
CA THR A 13 33.81 7.63 49.00
C THR A 13 33.32 7.63 47.55
N LYS A 14 33.10 6.43 46.99
CA LYS A 14 32.44 6.24 45.68
C LYS A 14 30.98 6.67 45.80
N LEU A 15 30.57 7.71 45.09
CA LEU A 15 29.16 8.03 44.90
C LEU A 15 28.51 7.00 43.93
N PRO A 16 27.23 6.63 44.15
CA PRO A 16 26.52 5.70 43.28
C PRO A 16 26.29 6.32 41.90
N ARG A 17 26.54 5.56 40.84
CA ARG A 17 26.18 5.94 39.47
C ARG A 17 24.66 6.04 39.37
N SER A 18 24.15 7.21 39.04
CA SER A 18 22.77 7.41 38.62
C SER A 18 22.52 6.61 37.34
N ILE A 19 21.52 5.74 37.38
CA ILE A 19 20.99 5.04 36.21
C ILE A 19 20.14 6.08 35.47
N GLU A 20 20.69 6.65 34.40
CA GLU A 20 19.93 7.52 33.51
C GLU A 20 18.99 6.67 32.64
N PRO A 21 17.74 7.13 32.39
CA PRO A 21 16.78 6.38 31.60
C PRO A 21 17.28 6.21 30.16
N VAL A 22 17.11 5.00 29.63
CA VAL A 22 17.45 4.62 28.26
C VAL A 22 16.50 5.35 27.31
N GLY A 23 16.95 6.47 26.75
CA GLY A 23 16.35 7.00 25.52
C GLY A 23 16.49 5.95 24.41
N ILE A 24 15.51 5.91 23.51
CA ILE A 24 15.33 4.93 22.42
C ILE A 24 16.56 4.80 21.49
N ILE A 25 17.56 5.68 21.63
CA ILE A 25 18.83 5.64 20.90
C ILE A 25 19.99 5.72 21.91
N PRO A 26 20.90 4.72 21.93
CA PRO A 26 22.08 4.74 22.79
C PRO A 26 22.94 5.99 22.54
N ARG A 27 23.26 6.74 23.61
CA ARG A 27 24.16 7.92 23.54
C ARG A 27 25.52 7.59 22.91
N SER A 28 25.94 6.32 22.93
CA SER A 28 27.17 5.85 22.27
C SER A 28 27.12 6.02 20.76
N ILE A 29 25.99 5.75 20.10
CA ILE A 29 25.80 5.90 18.64
C ILE A 29 25.80 7.38 18.27
N ILE A 30 25.09 8.21 19.04
CA ILE A 30 25.08 9.66 18.82
C ILE A 30 26.49 10.23 19.00
N ARG A 31 27.27 9.72 19.96
CA ARG A 31 28.63 10.19 20.21
C ARG A 31 29.64 9.72 19.15
N THR A 32 29.52 8.51 18.64
CA THR A 32 30.34 8.03 17.51
C THR A 32 29.97 8.75 16.23
N LEU A 33 28.68 8.98 15.98
CA LEU A 33 28.19 9.78 14.86
C LEU A 33 28.66 11.24 14.97
N ASN A 34 28.58 11.86 16.15
CA ASN A 34 29.13 13.21 16.35
C ASN A 34 30.65 13.24 16.18
N ARG A 35 31.41 12.23 16.63
CA ARG A 35 32.87 12.18 16.39
C ARG A 35 33.20 12.01 14.91
N PHE A 36 32.45 11.17 14.19
CA PHE A 36 32.56 11.00 12.74
C PHE A 36 32.24 12.30 11.99
N LEU A 37 31.12 12.94 12.35
CA LEU A 37 30.74 14.25 11.86
C LEU A 37 31.83 15.28 12.16
N THR A 38 32.32 15.35 13.39
CA THR A 38 33.36 16.32 13.77
C THR A 38 34.66 16.07 12.98
N GLN A 39 35.04 14.82 12.74
CA GLN A 39 36.20 14.47 11.90
C GLN A 39 36.00 14.82 10.41
N LEU A 40 34.77 14.71 9.89
CA LEU A 40 34.39 15.25 8.58
C LEU A 40 34.42 16.79 8.55
N PHE A 41 34.14 17.46 9.67
CA PHE A 41 33.93 18.91 9.75
C PHE A 41 35.15 19.75 10.17
N GLN A 42 36.25 19.16 10.66
CA GLN A 42 37.35 19.93 11.27
C GLN A 42 38.63 20.10 10.43
N ASN A 43 38.76 19.45 9.26
CA ASN A 43 39.94 19.65 8.41
C ASN A 43 39.61 20.58 7.23
N SER A 44 39.90 21.87 7.44
CA SER A 44 39.70 22.93 6.46
C SER A 44 40.70 22.82 5.30
N ASN A 45 40.26 22.16 4.23
CA ASN A 45 40.74 22.42 2.87
C ASN A 45 39.51 22.85 2.06
N ASN A 46 39.63 23.86 1.19
CA ASN A 46 38.54 24.33 0.33
C ASN A 46 37.90 23.18 -0.47
N LEU A 47 38.65 22.12 -0.75
CA LEU A 47 38.20 20.88 -1.37
C LEU A 47 37.13 20.13 -0.56
N VAL A 48 37.28 20.04 0.77
CA VAL A 48 36.32 19.35 1.65
C VAL A 48 34.99 20.12 1.73
N ILE A 49 35.05 21.45 1.70
CA ILE A 49 33.86 22.31 1.69
C ILE A 49 33.06 22.13 0.39
N GLU A 50 33.75 22.03 -0.75
CA GLU A 50 33.11 21.80 -2.05
C GLU A 50 32.55 20.38 -2.17
N GLU A 51 33.27 19.35 -1.72
CA GLU A 51 32.76 17.97 -1.63
C GLU A 51 31.49 17.88 -0.78
N PHE A 52 31.47 18.58 0.37
CA PHE A 52 30.30 18.65 1.23
C PHE A 52 29.09 19.32 0.55
N ARG A 53 29.32 20.40 -0.21
CA ARG A 53 28.26 21.07 -0.99
C ARG A 53 27.69 20.15 -2.07
N ILE A 54 28.56 19.45 -2.79
CA ILE A 54 28.18 18.51 -3.84
C ILE A 54 27.36 17.35 -3.25
N SER A 55 27.81 16.75 -2.15
CA SER A 55 27.10 15.65 -1.48
C SER A 55 25.71 16.09 -1.00
N ARG A 56 25.58 17.27 -0.38
CA ARG A 56 24.28 17.83 0.03
C ARG A 56 23.35 18.05 -1.15
N TYR A 57 23.88 18.59 -2.25
CA TYR A 57 23.10 18.80 -3.47
C TYR A 57 22.60 17.47 -4.05
N GLN A 58 23.47 16.45 -4.12
CA GLN A 58 23.10 15.12 -4.58
C GLN A 58 21.99 14.50 -3.74
N ILE A 59 22.06 14.61 -2.40
CA ILE A 59 21.03 14.11 -1.48
C ILE A 59 19.69 14.83 -1.73
N LEU A 60 19.71 16.16 -1.83
CA LEU A 60 18.49 16.95 -2.04
C LEU A 60 17.83 16.63 -3.38
N VAL A 61 18.60 16.58 -4.46
CA VAL A 61 18.09 16.24 -5.80
C VAL A 61 17.58 14.80 -5.83
N SER A 62 18.29 13.87 -5.20
CA SER A 62 17.89 12.47 -5.05
C SER A 62 16.54 12.34 -4.35
N LEU A 63 16.39 13.01 -3.19
CA LEU A 63 15.16 13.00 -2.42
C LEU A 63 14.01 13.69 -3.17
N GLN A 64 14.27 14.84 -3.80
CA GLN A 64 13.26 15.54 -4.62
C GLN A 64 12.81 14.68 -5.80
N SER A 65 13.73 13.97 -6.46
CA SER A 65 13.40 13.08 -7.59
C SER A 65 12.53 11.91 -7.14
N LEU A 66 12.82 11.32 -5.98
CA LEU A 66 12.04 10.23 -5.40
C LEU A 66 10.62 10.71 -5.05
N LEU A 67 10.51 11.86 -4.38
CA LEU A 67 9.21 12.47 -4.07
C LEU A 67 8.43 12.77 -5.35
N SER A 68 9.09 13.31 -6.37
CA SER A 68 8.44 13.64 -7.66
C SER A 68 7.94 12.39 -8.38
N LEU A 69 8.70 11.29 -8.37
CA LEU A 69 8.30 10.01 -8.96
C LEU A 69 7.06 9.40 -8.29
N ILE A 70 6.88 9.63 -6.99
CA ILE A 70 5.74 9.11 -6.23
C ILE A 70 4.53 10.05 -6.35
N PHE A 71 4.73 11.33 -6.01
CA PHE A 71 3.62 12.26 -5.86
C PHE A 71 3.06 12.78 -7.18
N ILE A 72 3.88 13.00 -8.22
CA ILE A 72 3.38 13.58 -9.48
C ILE A 72 2.36 12.65 -10.16
N PRO A 73 2.63 11.35 -10.39
CA PRO A 73 1.64 10.46 -11.00
C PRO A 73 0.37 10.34 -10.17
N LEU A 74 0.49 10.30 -8.83
CA LEU A 74 -0.66 10.22 -7.92
C LEU A 74 -1.53 11.47 -7.97
N ILE A 75 -0.93 12.66 -7.94
CA ILE A 75 -1.66 13.94 -8.01
C ILE A 75 -2.34 14.08 -9.37
N ILE A 76 -1.63 13.78 -10.47
CA ILE A 76 -2.22 13.86 -11.80
C ILE A 76 -3.37 12.87 -11.94
N ASN A 77 -3.21 11.62 -11.48
CA ASN A 77 -4.29 10.64 -11.49
C ASN A 77 -5.49 11.12 -10.67
N PHE A 78 -5.27 11.62 -9.45
CA PHE A 78 -6.35 12.13 -8.59
C PHE A 78 -7.12 13.27 -9.25
N LEU A 79 -6.41 14.25 -9.83
CA LEU A 79 -7.02 15.37 -10.54
C LEU A 79 -7.74 14.90 -11.81
N ALA A 80 -7.09 14.08 -12.64
CA ALA A 80 -7.68 13.57 -13.87
C ALA A 80 -8.92 12.71 -13.58
N LYS A 81 -8.86 11.85 -12.56
CA LYS A 81 -9.98 11.02 -12.14
C LYS A 81 -11.17 11.87 -11.71
N THR A 82 -10.93 12.84 -10.83
CA THR A 82 -11.97 13.69 -10.25
C THR A 82 -12.61 14.63 -11.26
N PHE A 83 -11.82 15.31 -12.08
CA PHE A 83 -12.32 16.38 -12.96
C PHE A 83 -12.67 15.92 -14.37
N ILE A 84 -12.08 14.83 -14.86
CA ILE A 84 -12.21 14.40 -16.26
C ILE A 84 -12.84 13.01 -16.34
N LEU A 85 -12.22 11.99 -15.72
CA LEU A 85 -12.64 10.61 -15.96
C LEU A 85 -14.01 10.29 -15.39
N ILE A 86 -14.31 10.64 -14.14
CA ILE A 86 -15.62 10.36 -13.53
C ILE A 86 -16.76 11.01 -14.35
N PRO A 87 -16.76 12.34 -14.62
CA PRO A 87 -17.87 12.93 -15.37
C PRO A 87 -17.95 12.43 -16.82
N LEU A 88 -16.81 12.12 -17.46
CA LEU A 88 -16.79 11.61 -18.83
C LEU A 88 -17.31 10.18 -18.92
N THR A 89 -16.86 9.29 -18.03
CA THR A 89 -17.28 7.89 -18.00
C THR A 89 -18.75 7.77 -17.63
N ASP A 90 -19.23 8.52 -16.64
CA ASP A 90 -20.65 8.57 -16.26
C ASP A 90 -21.52 9.03 -17.43
N TYR A 91 -21.12 10.09 -18.14
CA TYR A 91 -21.86 10.57 -19.31
C TYR A 91 -21.88 9.58 -20.47
N LEU A 92 -20.73 8.98 -20.81
CA LEU A 92 -20.64 8.04 -21.93
C LEU A 92 -21.38 6.74 -21.62
N TRP A 93 -21.20 6.19 -20.42
CA TRP A 93 -21.83 4.96 -19.98
C TRP A 93 -23.35 5.08 -19.99
N ASN A 94 -23.90 6.09 -19.32
CA ASN A 94 -25.36 6.25 -19.19
C ASN A 94 -26.06 6.71 -20.48
N LYS A 95 -25.31 7.22 -21.48
CA LYS A 95 -25.90 7.75 -22.73
C LYS A 95 -25.80 6.76 -23.89
N GLN A 96 -24.73 5.97 -23.96
CA GLN A 96 -24.47 5.08 -25.09
C GLN A 96 -24.94 3.64 -24.84
N GLN A 97 -25.15 3.26 -23.58
CA GLN A 97 -25.45 1.90 -23.20
C GLN A 97 -26.76 1.83 -22.41
N ASP A 98 -27.66 0.94 -22.85
CA ASP A 98 -28.92 0.66 -22.13
C ASP A 98 -28.69 -0.31 -20.97
N ASP A 99 -27.55 -1.01 -20.95
CA ASP A 99 -27.16 -1.95 -19.91
C ASP A 99 -26.53 -1.25 -18.71
N ILE A 100 -27.00 -1.63 -17.52
CA ILE A 100 -26.55 -1.08 -16.23
C ILE A 100 -25.24 -1.73 -15.76
N PHE A 101 -24.97 -2.95 -16.22
CA PHE A 101 -23.85 -3.77 -15.76
C PHE A 101 -22.71 -3.80 -16.77
N LEU A 102 -21.47 -3.59 -16.28
CA LEU A 102 -20.27 -3.71 -17.11
C LEU A 102 -20.06 -5.13 -17.66
N ASN A 103 -20.39 -6.14 -16.86
CA ASN A 103 -20.20 -7.55 -17.21
C ASN A 103 -21.20 -8.44 -16.47
N SER A 104 -21.30 -9.71 -16.92
CA SER A 104 -22.19 -10.72 -16.36
C SER A 104 -21.88 -11.08 -14.90
N TYR A 105 -20.67 -10.77 -14.42
CA TYR A 105 -20.32 -11.00 -13.02
C TYR A 105 -21.03 -10.00 -12.11
N LEU A 106 -20.96 -8.70 -12.41
CA LEU A 106 -21.68 -7.67 -11.66
C LEU A 106 -23.19 -7.86 -11.70
N GLU A 107 -23.72 -8.29 -12.86
CA GLU A 107 -25.13 -8.65 -13.01
C GLU A 107 -25.50 -9.81 -12.07
N LYS A 108 -24.73 -10.90 -12.09
CA LYS A 108 -25.00 -12.06 -11.23
C LYS A 108 -24.91 -11.71 -9.74
N GLU A 109 -23.93 -10.89 -9.35
CA GLU A 109 -23.78 -10.41 -7.97
C GLU A 109 -25.01 -9.59 -7.55
N ALA A 110 -25.48 -8.68 -8.40
CA ALA A 110 -26.68 -7.89 -8.14
C ALA A 110 -27.95 -8.73 -8.03
N LEU A 111 -28.12 -9.72 -8.91
CA LEU A 111 -29.25 -10.64 -8.89
C LEU A 111 -29.24 -11.55 -7.65
N THR A 112 -28.05 -12.00 -7.22
CA THR A 112 -27.91 -12.79 -5.99
C THR A 112 -28.28 -11.94 -4.78
N GLU A 113 -27.80 -10.68 -4.71
CA GLU A 113 -28.15 -9.77 -3.61
C GLU A 113 -29.66 -9.44 -3.59
N LEU A 114 -30.29 -9.33 -4.75
CA LEU A 114 -31.75 -9.16 -4.84
C LEU A 114 -32.48 -10.40 -4.36
N GLN A 115 -32.05 -11.59 -4.78
CA GLN A 115 -32.63 -12.86 -4.36
C GLN A 115 -32.53 -13.05 -2.84
N ASP A 116 -31.37 -12.80 -2.24
CA ASP A 116 -31.18 -12.90 -0.79
C ASP A 116 -32.14 -11.95 -0.03
N PHE A 117 -32.33 -10.74 -0.55
CA PHE A 117 -33.28 -9.78 0.01
C PHE A 117 -34.73 -10.24 -0.13
N GLU A 118 -35.11 -10.77 -1.30
CA GLU A 118 -36.44 -11.32 -1.53
C GLU A 118 -36.72 -12.49 -0.60
N GLU A 119 -35.78 -13.45 -0.46
CA GLU A 119 -35.92 -14.60 0.42
C GLU A 119 -36.20 -14.19 1.88
N VAL A 120 -35.43 -13.22 2.39
CA VAL A 120 -35.65 -12.66 3.73
C VAL A 120 -37.03 -11.98 3.83
N LEU A 121 -37.42 -11.23 2.80
CA LEU A 121 -38.68 -10.50 2.80
C LEU A 121 -39.91 -11.41 2.72
N TYR A 122 -39.86 -12.44 1.87
CA TYR A 122 -40.87 -13.48 1.77
C TYR A 122 -40.99 -14.25 3.09
N PHE A 123 -39.86 -14.59 3.71
CA PHE A 123 -39.85 -15.27 5.00
C PHE A 123 -40.53 -14.44 6.10
N ASP A 124 -40.21 -13.14 6.23
CA ASP A 124 -40.85 -12.27 7.23
C ASP A 124 -42.36 -12.14 6.97
N TYR A 125 -42.76 -12.05 5.71
CA TYR A 125 -44.17 -12.03 5.33
C TYR A 125 -44.91 -13.30 5.72
N PHE A 126 -44.34 -14.49 5.48
CA PHE A 126 -44.99 -15.74 5.87
C PHE A 126 -45.08 -15.92 7.39
N LEU A 127 -44.16 -15.35 8.16
CA LEU A 127 -44.24 -15.35 9.62
C LEU A 127 -45.29 -14.37 10.15
N THR A 128 -45.35 -13.16 9.58
CA THR A 128 -46.22 -12.09 10.07
C THR A 128 -46.94 -11.37 8.91
N PRO A 129 -47.98 -11.99 8.30
CA PRO A 129 -48.68 -11.41 7.15
C PRO A 129 -49.32 -10.05 7.45
N THR A 130 -49.83 -9.88 8.67
CA THR A 130 -50.54 -8.67 9.14
C THR A 130 -49.68 -7.40 9.14
N ARG A 131 -48.34 -7.55 9.14
CA ARG A 131 -47.39 -6.42 9.07
C ARG A 131 -47.37 -5.75 7.69
N TYR A 132 -47.78 -6.46 6.66
CA TYR A 132 -47.74 -6.04 5.26
C TYR A 132 -49.13 -5.84 4.66
N GLU A 133 -50.17 -5.86 5.51
CA GLU A 133 -51.51 -5.49 5.12
C GLU A 133 -51.60 -3.97 4.90
N THR A 134 -52.31 -3.58 3.84
CA THR A 134 -52.68 -2.17 3.65
C THR A 134 -53.62 -1.76 4.78
N PRO A 135 -53.32 -0.68 5.53
CA PRO A 135 -54.14 -0.30 6.67
C PRO A 135 -55.60 -0.06 6.28
N ASN A 136 -56.53 -0.45 7.17
CA ASN A 136 -57.98 -0.41 6.93
C ASN A 136 -58.54 0.98 6.55
N TRP A 137 -57.81 2.07 6.83
CA TRP A 137 -58.20 3.43 6.44
C TRP A 137 -57.74 3.81 5.02
N ALA A 138 -56.98 2.96 4.32
CA ALA A 138 -56.52 3.15 2.94
C ALA A 138 -57.21 2.19 1.95
N THR A 139 -58.11 1.31 2.44
CA THR A 139 -58.89 0.35 1.64
C THR A 139 -60.25 0.94 1.29
N TYR A 140 -60.28 1.90 0.38
CA TYR A 140 -61.49 2.27 -0.34
C TYR A 140 -61.41 1.62 -1.73
N GLU A 141 -62.29 0.64 -1.96
CA GLU A 141 -62.67 0.09 -3.28
C GLU A 141 -61.92 -1.11 -3.89
N THR A 142 -61.02 -1.81 -3.21
CA THR A 142 -60.52 -3.10 -3.74
C THR A 142 -61.08 -4.26 -2.93
N GLY A 143 -62.00 -5.03 -3.53
CA GLY A 143 -62.41 -6.33 -3.01
C GLY A 143 -61.19 -7.16 -2.64
N PHE A 144 -61.15 -7.63 -1.40
CA PHE A 144 -60.01 -8.33 -0.83
C PHE A 144 -59.84 -9.70 -1.51
N ASN A 145 -59.15 -9.74 -2.65
CA ASN A 145 -58.67 -10.97 -3.24
C ASN A 145 -57.43 -11.41 -2.46
N ALA A 146 -57.59 -12.33 -1.51
CA ALA A 146 -56.51 -12.92 -0.72
C ALA A 146 -55.42 -13.65 -1.55
N LEU A 147 -55.55 -13.67 -2.88
CA LEU A 147 -54.60 -14.24 -3.83
C LEU A 147 -53.64 -13.19 -4.44
N GLU A 148 -53.83 -11.90 -4.21
CA GLU A 148 -52.93 -10.87 -4.75
C GLU A 148 -51.76 -10.58 -3.79
N PHE A 149 -50.55 -10.67 -4.34
CA PHE A 149 -49.32 -10.37 -3.63
C PHE A 149 -49.32 -8.92 -3.09
N PRO A 150 -48.99 -8.67 -1.80
CA PRO A 150 -49.21 -7.38 -1.17
C PRO A 150 -48.50 -6.23 -1.89
N VAL A 151 -49.22 -5.13 -2.11
CA VAL A 151 -48.69 -3.93 -2.80
C VAL A 151 -47.46 -3.36 -2.08
N ILE A 152 -47.43 -3.44 -0.74
CA ILE A 152 -46.31 -2.99 0.09
C ILE A 152 -45.05 -3.83 -0.18
N LEU A 153 -45.20 -5.14 -0.40
CA LEU A 153 -44.09 -6.04 -0.65
C LEU A 153 -43.51 -5.82 -2.06
N LYS A 154 -44.39 -5.63 -3.06
CA LYS A 154 -44.00 -5.23 -4.43
C LYS A 154 -43.20 -3.93 -4.42
N SER A 155 -43.65 -2.92 -3.68
CA SER A 155 -42.97 -1.62 -3.65
C SER A 155 -41.60 -1.70 -2.95
N GLN A 156 -41.45 -2.53 -1.94
CA GLN A 156 -40.15 -2.78 -1.28
C GLN A 156 -39.16 -3.48 -2.21
N ILE A 157 -39.60 -4.50 -2.95
CA ILE A 157 -38.75 -5.18 -3.95
C ILE A 157 -38.37 -4.20 -5.07
N GLN A 158 -39.32 -3.42 -5.60
CA GLN A 158 -39.05 -2.41 -6.61
C GLN A 158 -38.03 -1.37 -6.13
N LYS A 159 -38.16 -0.89 -4.89
CA LYS A 159 -37.21 0.05 -4.30
C LYS A 159 -35.81 -0.57 -4.21
N LYS A 160 -35.69 -1.78 -3.66
CA LYS A 160 -34.39 -2.47 -3.57
C LYS A 160 -33.78 -2.73 -4.95
N THR A 161 -34.61 -3.07 -5.94
CA THR A 161 -34.16 -3.27 -7.33
C THR A 161 -33.57 -1.99 -7.92
N LEU A 162 -34.22 -0.83 -7.73
CA LEU A 162 -33.70 0.45 -8.17
C LEU A 162 -32.42 0.86 -7.43
N ASP A 163 -32.36 0.62 -6.12
CA ASP A 163 -31.17 0.89 -5.31
C ASP A 163 -29.97 0.04 -5.78
N LEU A 164 -30.20 -1.25 -6.05
CA LEU A 164 -29.19 -2.16 -6.62
C LEU A 164 -28.77 -1.71 -8.02
N ALA A 165 -29.71 -1.40 -8.90
CA ALA A 165 -29.42 -0.92 -10.24
C ALA A 165 -28.49 0.31 -10.21
N ASN A 166 -28.80 1.32 -9.37
CA ASN A 166 -27.96 2.50 -9.23
C ASN A 166 -26.57 2.17 -8.66
N ASN A 167 -26.49 1.32 -7.64
CA ASN A 167 -25.22 0.94 -7.02
C ASN A 167 -24.31 0.18 -7.99
N TYR A 168 -24.83 -0.81 -8.70
CA TYR A 168 -24.06 -1.59 -9.67
C TYR A 168 -23.74 -0.80 -10.94
N ASN A 169 -24.56 0.18 -11.31
CA ASN A 169 -24.20 1.17 -12.33
C ASN A 169 -22.96 1.97 -11.91
N GLN A 170 -22.95 2.48 -10.67
CA GLN A 170 -21.82 3.22 -10.12
C GLN A 170 -20.57 2.35 -10.02
N LYS A 171 -20.69 1.08 -9.60
CA LYS A 171 -19.58 0.10 -9.62
C LYS A 171 -19.01 -0.07 -11.04
N SER A 172 -19.87 -0.16 -12.05
CA SER A 172 -19.47 -0.29 -13.46
C SER A 172 -18.69 0.95 -13.95
N ILE A 173 -19.22 2.14 -13.66
CA ILE A 173 -18.56 3.42 -13.99
C ILE A 173 -17.22 3.54 -13.26
N GLU A 174 -17.16 3.16 -11.98
CA GLU A 174 -15.93 3.21 -11.19
C GLU A 174 -14.87 2.25 -11.72
N ALA A 175 -15.25 1.01 -12.06
CA ALA A 175 -14.34 0.03 -12.65
C ALA A 175 -13.70 0.55 -13.96
N LEU A 176 -14.52 1.14 -14.84
CA LEU A 176 -14.05 1.75 -16.08
C LEU A 176 -13.16 2.97 -15.82
N THR A 177 -13.57 3.83 -14.89
CA THR A 177 -12.80 4.99 -14.45
C THR A 177 -11.43 4.58 -13.89
N ASN A 178 -11.39 3.53 -13.08
CA ASN A 178 -10.16 2.98 -12.51
C ASN A 178 -9.20 2.49 -13.60
N PHE A 179 -9.74 1.78 -14.60
CA PHE A 179 -8.96 1.31 -15.74
C PHE A 179 -8.30 2.46 -16.51
N PHE A 180 -9.07 3.49 -16.91
CA PHE A 180 -8.50 4.66 -17.59
C PHE A 180 -7.57 5.47 -16.68
N GLY A 181 -7.89 5.55 -15.39
CA GLY A 181 -7.04 6.18 -14.39
C GLY A 181 -5.66 5.52 -14.33
N ASP A 182 -5.62 4.19 -14.31
CA ASP A 182 -4.36 3.44 -14.28
C ASP A 182 -3.52 3.64 -15.54
N LEU A 183 -4.15 3.75 -16.71
CA LEU A 183 -3.45 4.11 -17.95
C LEU A 183 -2.84 5.52 -17.88
N ILE A 184 -3.55 6.50 -17.30
CA ILE A 184 -3.01 7.85 -17.06
C ILE A 184 -1.86 7.78 -16.06
N THR A 185 -1.99 7.03 -14.97
CA THR A 185 -0.91 6.86 -13.98
C THR A 185 0.33 6.25 -14.63
N PHE A 186 0.17 5.23 -15.46
CA PHE A 186 1.27 4.59 -16.18
C PHE A 186 1.93 5.55 -17.17
N GLY A 187 1.13 6.30 -17.95
CA GLY A 187 1.63 7.29 -18.90
C GLY A 187 2.37 8.44 -18.21
N THR A 188 1.81 8.97 -17.12
CA THR A 188 2.42 10.06 -16.33
C THR A 188 3.69 9.61 -15.64
N LEU A 189 3.71 8.42 -15.03
CA LEU A 189 4.92 7.84 -14.45
C LEU A 189 6.02 7.70 -15.51
N THR A 190 5.69 7.16 -16.68
CA THR A 190 6.65 7.00 -17.80
C THR A 190 7.20 8.35 -18.24
N LEU A 191 6.33 9.36 -18.38
CA LEU A 191 6.72 10.71 -18.77
C LEU A 191 7.61 11.37 -17.69
N VAL A 192 7.27 11.23 -16.41
CA VAL A 192 8.08 11.72 -15.29
C VAL A 192 9.46 11.05 -15.27
N ILE A 193 9.54 9.73 -15.52
CA ILE A 193 10.82 9.01 -15.62
C ILE A 193 11.69 9.56 -16.76
N ILE A 194 11.08 9.86 -17.92
CA ILE A 194 11.82 10.43 -19.06
C ILE A 194 12.34 11.83 -18.73
N ILE A 195 11.50 12.68 -18.15
CA ILE A 195 11.85 14.07 -17.80
C ILE A 195 12.90 14.10 -16.68
N LEU A 196 12.75 13.28 -15.64
CA LEU A 196 13.63 13.24 -14.49
C LEU A 196 14.86 12.33 -14.69
N LYS A 197 15.15 11.89 -15.92
CA LYS A 197 16.27 10.99 -16.21
C LYS A 197 17.61 11.46 -15.62
N PRO A 198 18.02 12.74 -15.70
CA PRO A 198 19.25 13.21 -15.07
C PRO A 198 19.25 13.02 -13.54
N GLN A 199 18.15 13.39 -12.88
CA GLN A 199 18.01 13.29 -11.43
C GLN A 199 17.97 11.82 -10.98
N ILE A 200 17.34 10.94 -11.77
CA ILE A 200 17.34 9.49 -11.53
C ILE A 200 18.74 8.89 -11.62
N ILE A 201 19.59 9.37 -12.53
CA ILE A 201 21.00 8.93 -12.60
C ILE A 201 21.75 9.37 -11.34
N ILE A 202 21.55 10.60 -10.87
CA ILE A 202 22.13 11.09 -9.61
C ILE A 202 21.63 10.26 -8.42
N PHE A 203 20.32 10.00 -8.34
CA PHE A 203 19.70 9.14 -7.33
C PHE A 203 20.28 7.73 -7.34
N LYS A 204 20.46 7.14 -8.52
CA LYS A 204 21.09 5.82 -8.67
C LYS A 204 22.53 5.84 -8.14
N SER A 205 23.31 6.85 -8.49
CA SER A 205 24.68 7.00 -8.00
C SER A 205 24.72 7.11 -6.48
N PHE A 206 23.85 7.96 -5.91
CA PHE A 206 23.71 8.15 -4.48
C PHE A 206 23.31 6.84 -3.76
N LEU A 207 22.32 6.10 -4.27
CA LEU A 207 21.92 4.81 -3.69
C LEU A 207 23.05 3.78 -3.74
N VAL A 208 23.80 3.73 -4.84
CA VAL A 208 24.93 2.81 -5.00
C VAL A 208 26.03 3.15 -4.00
N GLU A 209 26.41 4.42 -3.88
CA GLU A 209 27.37 4.89 -2.88
C GLU A 209 26.90 4.61 -1.45
N PHE A 210 25.63 4.87 -1.15
CA PHE A 210 25.01 4.53 0.14
C PHE A 210 25.14 3.04 0.45
N ILE A 211 24.76 2.15 -0.48
CA ILE A 211 24.86 0.71 -0.28
C ILE A 211 26.32 0.27 -0.09
N TYR A 212 27.27 0.80 -0.87
CA TYR A 212 28.68 0.45 -0.73
C TYR A 212 29.28 0.94 0.59
N SER A 213 28.80 2.07 1.11
CA SER A 213 29.25 2.63 2.40
C SER A 213 28.85 1.77 3.61
N LEU A 214 27.86 0.89 3.47
CA LEU A 214 27.41 0.00 4.54
C LEU A 214 28.43 -1.12 4.82
N SER A 215 28.45 -1.65 6.04
CA SER A 215 29.19 -2.86 6.36
C SER A 215 28.58 -4.08 5.67
N ASP A 216 29.38 -5.11 5.38
CA ASP A 216 28.91 -6.34 4.71
C ASP A 216 27.76 -7.04 5.49
N THR A 217 27.78 -6.91 6.81
CA THR A 217 26.70 -7.33 7.72
C THR A 217 25.40 -6.56 7.47
N LEU A 218 25.46 -5.22 7.38
CA LEU A 218 24.28 -4.38 7.13
C LEU A 218 23.75 -4.54 5.72
N LYS A 219 24.63 -4.68 4.72
CA LYS A 219 24.23 -5.01 3.34
C LYS A 219 23.42 -6.30 3.32
N SER A 220 23.96 -7.37 3.93
CA SER A 220 23.29 -8.67 4.03
C SER A 220 21.95 -8.57 4.74
N ALA A 221 21.89 -7.88 5.89
CA ALA A 221 20.66 -7.68 6.63
C ALA A 221 19.60 -6.89 5.84
N LEU A 222 19.98 -5.82 5.14
CA LEU A 222 19.08 -5.01 4.32
C LEU A 222 18.53 -5.80 3.12
N LEU A 223 19.36 -6.67 2.53
CA LEU A 223 18.94 -7.59 1.47
C LEU A 223 17.94 -8.64 1.98
N ILE A 224 18.22 -9.29 3.12
CA ILE A 224 17.30 -10.25 3.75
C ILE A 224 15.97 -9.56 4.06
N LEU A 225 16.02 -8.39 4.70
CA LEU A 225 14.83 -7.61 5.04
C LEU A 225 14.01 -7.24 3.79
N SER A 226 14.68 -6.76 2.75
CA SER A 226 14.02 -6.36 1.49
C SER A 226 13.39 -7.56 0.78
N THR A 227 14.09 -8.70 0.74
CA THR A 227 13.57 -9.92 0.09
C THR A 227 12.37 -10.47 0.85
N ASN A 228 12.46 -10.52 2.19
CA ASN A 228 11.37 -11.02 3.03
C ASN A 228 10.13 -10.11 2.96
N LEU A 229 10.33 -8.79 2.88
CA LEU A 229 9.23 -7.82 2.78
C LEU A 229 8.56 -7.84 1.40
N LEU A 230 9.33 -7.91 0.32
CA LEU A 230 8.80 -7.85 -1.06
C LEU A 230 8.11 -9.13 -1.49
N VAL A 231 8.63 -10.30 -1.07
CA VAL A 231 8.14 -11.58 -1.55
C VAL A 231 6.94 -12.06 -0.74
N GLY A 232 6.90 -11.80 0.57
CA GLY A 232 5.69 -11.98 1.38
C GLY A 232 5.07 -13.39 1.37
N PHE A 233 5.79 -14.43 0.92
CA PHE A 233 5.26 -15.79 0.71
C PHE A 233 4.78 -16.47 2.01
N HIS A 234 5.08 -15.88 3.17
CA HIS A 234 4.64 -16.35 4.47
C HIS A 234 3.15 -16.08 4.77
N SER A 235 2.45 -15.30 3.94
CA SER A 235 1.01 -15.06 4.10
C SER A 235 0.24 -15.34 2.80
N PRO A 236 -0.22 -16.59 2.59
CA PRO A 236 -1.15 -16.92 1.50
C PRO A 236 -2.39 -16.01 1.48
N ARG A 237 -2.92 -15.70 2.68
CA ARG A 237 -4.06 -14.80 2.84
C ARG A 237 -3.77 -13.37 2.37
N GLY A 238 -2.52 -12.90 2.52
CA GLY A 238 -2.12 -11.59 2.01
C GLY A 238 -2.21 -11.50 0.48
N TRP A 239 -1.82 -12.57 -0.21
CA TRP A 239 -1.90 -12.65 -1.67
C TRP A 239 -3.32 -12.84 -2.18
N GLU A 240 -4.15 -13.59 -1.46
CA GLU A 240 -5.58 -13.73 -1.73
C GLU A 240 -6.29 -12.37 -1.65
N LEU A 241 -6.14 -11.65 -0.53
CA LEU A 241 -6.74 -10.32 -0.35
C LEU A 241 -6.24 -9.31 -1.39
N PHE A 242 -4.95 -9.37 -1.74
CA PHE A 242 -4.39 -8.51 -2.78
C PHE A 242 -5.04 -8.77 -4.14
N LEU A 243 -5.22 -10.05 -4.52
CA LEU A 243 -5.81 -10.41 -5.80
C LEU A 243 -7.31 -10.12 -5.84
N GLU A 244 -8.05 -10.41 -4.77
CA GLU A 244 -9.46 -10.03 -4.63
C GLU A 244 -9.65 -8.53 -4.78
N PHE A 245 -8.83 -7.73 -4.09
CA PHE A 245 -8.85 -6.27 -4.21
C PHE A 245 -8.59 -5.82 -5.65
N PHE A 246 -7.59 -6.41 -6.31
CA PHE A 246 -7.26 -6.07 -7.70
C PHE A 246 -8.40 -6.42 -8.66
N LEU A 247 -8.96 -7.63 -8.57
CA LEU A 247 -10.06 -8.08 -9.43
C LEU A 247 -11.32 -7.22 -9.22
N ASN A 248 -11.70 -6.98 -7.96
CA ASN A 248 -12.86 -6.15 -7.63
C ASN A 248 -12.71 -4.72 -8.13
N ARG A 249 -11.50 -4.15 -8.09
CA ARG A 249 -11.23 -2.79 -8.60
C ARG A 249 -11.51 -2.64 -10.10
N PHE A 250 -11.34 -3.70 -10.88
CA PHE A 250 -11.67 -3.76 -12.31
C PHE A 250 -13.06 -4.36 -12.59
N GLY A 251 -13.80 -4.73 -11.55
CA GLY A 251 -15.10 -5.38 -11.68
C GLY A 251 -15.03 -6.82 -12.21
N PHE A 252 -13.90 -7.52 -12.06
CA PHE A 252 -13.77 -8.91 -12.50
C PHE A 252 -14.15 -9.91 -11.40
N PRO A 253 -14.71 -11.09 -11.76
CA PRO A 253 -15.06 -12.12 -10.81
C PRO A 253 -13.83 -12.70 -10.08
N PRO A 254 -13.82 -12.74 -8.74
CA PRO A 254 -12.87 -13.54 -7.99
C PRO A 254 -13.20 -15.02 -8.20
N ASN A 255 -12.45 -15.69 -9.07
CA ASN A 255 -12.55 -17.14 -9.24
C ASN A 255 -11.64 -17.83 -8.21
N GLU A 256 -12.23 -18.55 -7.25
CA GLU A 256 -11.48 -19.25 -6.19
C GLU A 256 -10.37 -20.15 -6.74
N ASN A 257 -10.62 -20.89 -7.83
CA ASN A 257 -9.61 -21.75 -8.44
C ASN A 257 -8.43 -20.95 -9.01
N PHE A 258 -8.72 -19.79 -9.61
CA PHE A 258 -7.68 -18.90 -10.12
C PHE A 258 -6.89 -18.26 -8.98
N ILE A 259 -7.58 -17.82 -7.91
CA ILE A 259 -6.97 -17.27 -6.71
C ILE A 259 -6.03 -18.30 -6.08
N PHE A 260 -6.49 -19.53 -5.85
CA PHE A 260 -5.66 -20.58 -5.26
C PHE A 260 -4.48 -20.94 -6.15
N LEU A 261 -4.66 -21.03 -7.46
CA LEU A 261 -3.56 -21.27 -8.39
C LEU A 261 -2.51 -20.13 -8.33
N PHE A 262 -2.97 -18.88 -8.31
CA PHE A 262 -2.09 -17.72 -8.22
C PHE A 262 -1.32 -17.70 -6.90
N VAL A 263 -2.02 -17.86 -5.76
CA VAL A 263 -1.43 -17.86 -4.41
C VAL A 263 -0.44 -19.02 -4.25
N ALA A 264 -0.66 -20.17 -4.89
CA ALA A 264 0.25 -21.30 -4.84
C ALA A 264 1.51 -21.13 -5.72
N THR A 265 1.43 -20.39 -6.83
CA THR A 265 2.50 -20.35 -7.84
C THR A 265 3.26 -19.03 -7.87
N PHE A 266 2.55 -17.90 -7.84
CA PHE A 266 3.13 -16.58 -8.06
C PHE A 266 4.10 -16.17 -6.93
N PRO A 267 3.76 -16.31 -5.64
CA PRO A 267 4.68 -15.93 -4.56
C PRO A 267 5.98 -16.75 -4.58
N VAL A 268 5.88 -18.06 -4.89
CA VAL A 268 7.04 -18.97 -4.96
C VAL A 268 7.93 -18.63 -6.17
N LEU A 269 7.32 -18.33 -7.31
CA LEU A 269 8.05 -17.89 -8.50
C LEU A 269 8.74 -16.55 -8.26
N LEU A 270 8.05 -15.60 -7.64
CA LEU A 270 8.58 -14.29 -7.27
C LEU A 270 9.78 -14.42 -6.32
N ASP A 271 9.67 -15.28 -5.29
CA ASP A 271 10.76 -15.60 -4.36
C ASP A 271 12.01 -16.10 -5.10
N THR A 272 11.82 -17.07 -5.99
CA THR A 272 12.89 -17.72 -6.72
C THR A 272 13.61 -16.74 -7.65
N ILE A 273 12.86 -15.90 -8.37
CA ILE A 273 13.42 -14.87 -9.26
C ILE A 273 14.21 -13.82 -8.46
N PHE A 274 13.65 -13.32 -7.36
CA PHE A 274 14.33 -12.32 -6.54
C PHE A 274 15.62 -12.87 -5.93
N LYS A 275 15.57 -14.06 -5.32
CA LYS A 275 16.77 -14.72 -4.78
C LYS A 275 17.82 -14.91 -5.87
N TYR A 276 17.45 -15.47 -7.02
CA TYR A 276 18.37 -15.67 -8.13
C TYR A 276 19.02 -14.36 -8.60
N TRP A 277 18.22 -13.30 -8.79
CA TRP A 277 18.73 -12.02 -9.26
C TRP A 277 19.69 -11.38 -8.24
N ILE A 278 19.34 -11.42 -6.96
CA ILE A 278 20.16 -10.92 -5.86
C ILE A 278 21.49 -11.67 -5.81
N PHE A 279 21.48 -13.01 -5.76
CA PHE A 279 22.73 -13.79 -5.70
C PHE A 279 23.60 -13.62 -6.94
N ARG A 280 22.99 -13.56 -8.13
CA ARG A 280 23.74 -13.34 -9.37
C ARG A 280 24.41 -11.97 -9.40
N TYR A 281 23.76 -10.95 -8.84
CA TYR A 281 24.31 -9.60 -8.78
C TYR A 281 25.37 -9.46 -7.68
N LEU A 282 25.10 -9.99 -6.49
CA LEU A 282 26.02 -9.93 -5.35
C LEU A 282 27.30 -10.74 -5.56
N ASN A 283 27.21 -11.93 -6.15
CA ASN A 283 28.40 -12.73 -6.47
C ASN A 283 29.38 -12.01 -7.42
N LYS A 284 28.91 -11.05 -8.22
CA LYS A 284 29.77 -10.26 -9.11
C LYS A 284 30.45 -9.08 -8.41
N ILE A 285 29.86 -8.57 -7.33
CA ILE A 285 30.23 -7.27 -6.75
C ILE A 285 30.86 -7.41 -5.36
N SER A 286 30.35 -8.32 -4.52
CA SER A 286 30.82 -8.50 -3.16
C SER A 286 30.66 -9.96 -2.69
N PRO A 287 31.64 -10.84 -3.00
CA PRO A 287 31.62 -12.23 -2.56
C PRO A 287 31.58 -12.40 -1.03
N SER A 288 32.16 -11.46 -0.27
CA SER A 288 32.13 -11.45 1.20
C SER A 288 30.72 -11.20 1.76
N THR A 289 29.92 -10.38 1.09
CA THR A 289 28.50 -10.16 1.44
C THR A 289 27.69 -11.44 1.22
N VAL A 290 27.99 -12.22 0.18
CA VAL A 290 27.31 -13.50 -0.06
C VAL A 290 27.64 -14.53 1.02
N ALA A 291 28.92 -14.66 1.39
CA ALA A 291 29.32 -15.55 2.49
C ALA A 291 28.64 -15.16 3.83
N THR A 292 28.57 -13.86 4.11
CA THR A 292 27.90 -13.32 5.30
C THR A 292 26.39 -13.58 5.26
N TYR A 293 25.76 -13.41 4.11
CA TYR A 293 24.34 -13.69 3.91
C TYR A 293 24.02 -15.17 4.14
N HIS A 294 24.83 -16.10 3.61
CA HIS A 294 24.67 -17.53 3.87
C HIS A 294 24.80 -17.84 5.36
N ALA A 295 25.82 -17.32 6.02
CA ALA A 295 26.02 -17.49 7.47
C ALA A 295 24.93 -16.86 8.36
N MET A 296 24.06 -15.99 7.81
CA MET A 296 22.93 -15.40 8.54
C MET A 296 21.61 -16.13 8.31
N ILE A 297 21.49 -16.89 7.23
CA ILE A 297 20.27 -17.65 6.88
C ILE A 297 20.38 -19.11 7.32
N GLU A 298 21.59 -19.66 7.33
CA GLU A 298 21.94 -20.98 7.85
C GLU A 298 22.07 -20.96 9.38
#